data_AF-A0A1C4YZU5-F1
#
_entry.id   AF-A0A1C4YZU5-F1
#
_cell.length_a   1.000
_cell.length_b   1.000
_cell.length_c   1.000
_cell.angle_alpha   90.00
_cell.angle_beta   90.00
_cell.angle_gamma   90.00
#
_symmetry.space_group_name_H-M   'P 1'
#
loop_
_entity.id
_entity.type
_entity.pdbx_description
1 polymer ?
#
loop_
_entity_poly.entity_id
_entity_poly.type
_entity_poly.pdbx_seq_one_letter_code
_entity_poly.pdbx_strand_id
1 'polypeptide(L)' 'MTDDLDAETLAFAHRMFDLARAGQTEELSGHVEAGPPVNMTNDRGDTLLILAAYHAHPATVAALLTSR' A
#
# COMPACT_ATOMS: atom_id res chain seq x y z
N MET A 1 -17.64 15.06 -10.79
CA MET A 1 -17.51 13.62 -11.14
C MET A 1 -16.06 13.23 -11.38
N THR A 2 -15.26 13.96 -12.17
CA THR A 2 -13.81 13.71 -12.23
C THR A 2 -13.09 14.07 -10.92
N ASP A 3 -13.40 15.24 -10.33
CA ASP A 3 -12.83 15.65 -9.03
C ASP A 3 -13.16 14.68 -7.87
N ASP A 4 -14.34 14.03 -7.91
CA ASP A 4 -14.76 13.08 -6.89
C ASP A 4 -13.98 11.76 -6.99
N LEU A 5 -13.73 11.30 -8.22
CA LEU A 5 -12.95 10.10 -8.50
C LEU A 5 -11.48 10.28 -8.07
N ASP A 6 -10.93 11.49 -8.23
CA ASP A 6 -9.57 11.82 -7.83
C ASP A 6 -9.42 11.83 -6.30
N ALA A 7 -10.41 12.34 -5.57
CA ALA A 7 -10.43 12.35 -4.11
C ALA A 7 -10.53 10.93 -3.52
N GLU A 8 -11.39 10.08 -4.09
CA GLU A 8 -11.53 8.68 -3.67
C GLU A 8 -10.25 7.88 -3.94
N THR A 9 -9.64 8.09 -5.12
CA THR A 9 -8.36 7.45 -5.48
C THR A 9 -7.25 7.85 -4.51
N LEU A 10 -7.17 9.13 -4.14
CA LEU A 10 -6.20 9.61 -3.16
C LEU A 10 -6.45 9.04 -1.76
N ALA A 11 -7.70 8.99 -1.32
CA ALA A 11 -8.07 8.40 -0.03
C ALA A 11 -7.73 6.91 0.02
N PHE A 12 -7.95 6.19 -1.08
CA PHE A 12 -7.54 4.79 -1.22
C PHE A 12 -6.02 4.64 -1.12
N ALA A 13 -5.24 5.45 -1.85
CA ALA A 13 -3.78 5.42 -1.77
C ALA A 13 -3.27 5.68 -0.35
N HIS A 14 -3.82 6.68 0.35
CA HIS A 14 -3.47 6.95 1.75
C HIS A 14 -3.73 5.75 2.66
N ARG A 15 -4.90 5.11 2.51
CA ARG A 15 -5.22 3.90 3.28
C ARG A 15 -4.18 2.80 3.04
N MET A 16 -3.79 2.55 1.80
CA MET A 16 -2.78 1.52 1.47
C MET A 16 -1.46 1.76 2.20
N PHE A 17 -0.98 3.00 2.25
CA PHE A 17 0.23 3.33 3.00
C PHE A 17 0.07 3.12 4.51
N ASP A 18 -1.10 3.43 5.07
CA ASP A 18 -1.37 3.22 6.49
C ASP A 18 -1.43 1.73 6.84
N LEU A 19 -2.03 0.89 5.99
CA LEU A 19 -2.02 -0.57 6.13
C LEU A 19 -0.58 -1.12 6.16
N ALA A 20 0.29 -0.62 5.28
CA ALA A 20 1.70 -1.01 5.23
C ALA A 20 2.47 -0.59 6.49
N ARG A 21 2.23 0.63 7.02
CA ARG A 21 2.82 1.10 8.28
C ARG A 21 2.36 0.30 9.48
N ALA A 22 1.09 -0.10 9.48
CA ALA A 22 0.47 -0.86 10.57
C ALA A 22 0.74 -2.37 10.50
N GLY A 23 1.25 -2.88 9.38
CA GLY A 23 1.51 -4.31 9.18
C GLY A 23 0.24 -5.14 9.00
N GLN A 24 -0.85 -4.51 8.52
CA GLN A 24 -2.15 -5.17 8.29
C GLN A 24 -2.10 -6.04 7.02
N THR A 25 -1.39 -7.17 7.15
CA THR A 25 -0.95 -8.01 6.03
C THR A 25 -2.11 -8.55 5.20
N GLU A 26 -3.14 -9.10 5.84
CA GLU A 26 -4.27 -9.72 5.11
C GLU A 26 -5.05 -8.68 4.31
N GLU A 27 -5.42 -7.57 4.93
CA GLU A 27 -6.15 -6.48 4.27
C GLU A 27 -5.32 -5.85 3.14
N LEU A 28 -4.05 -5.56 3.40
CA LEU A 28 -3.16 -4.99 2.39
C LEU A 28 -2.99 -5.93 1.20
N SER A 29 -2.77 -7.23 1.44
CA SER A 29 -2.56 -8.21 0.37
C SER A 29 -3.79 -8.33 -0.53
N GLY A 30 -4.98 -8.38 0.07
CA GLY A 30 -6.24 -8.43 -0.70
C GLY A 30 -6.43 -7.20 -1.59
N HIS A 31 -5.99 -6.03 -1.15
CA HIS A 31 -6.02 -4.83 -1.97
C HIS A 31 -4.92 -4.78 -3.05
N VAL A 32 -3.71 -5.30 -2.76
CA VAL A 32 -2.61 -5.33 -3.73
C VAL A 32 -2.88 -6.34 -4.86
N GLU A 33 -3.57 -7.44 -4.60
CA GLU A 33 -4.00 -8.37 -5.66
C GLU A 33 -4.98 -7.73 -6.66
N ALA A 34 -5.69 -6.67 -6.26
CA ALA A 34 -6.61 -5.96 -7.14
C ALA A 34 -5.92 -5.02 -8.15
N GLY A 35 -4.59 -4.89 -8.09
CA GLY A 35 -3.78 -4.22 -9.12
C GLY A 35 -3.41 -2.74 -8.92
N PRO A 36 -3.20 -2.20 -7.69
CA PRO A 36 -2.49 -0.94 -7.54
C PRO A 36 -1.07 -1.09 -8.11
N PRO A 37 -0.47 0.00 -8.64
CA PRO A 37 0.89 -0.06 -9.16
C PRO A 37 1.86 -0.49 -8.04
N VAL A 38 2.58 -1.59 -8.25
CA VAL A 38 3.47 -2.22 -7.25
C VAL A 38 4.54 -1.25 -6.70
N ASN A 39 4.85 -0.21 -7.48
CA ASN A 39 5.82 0.84 -7.14
C ASN A 39 5.14 2.18 -6.79
N MET A 40 3.88 2.16 -6.32
CA MET A 40 3.23 3.36 -5.79
C MET A 40 4.07 3.96 -4.66
N THR A 41 4.30 5.27 -4.73
CA THR A 41 5.05 6.03 -3.72
C THR A 41 4.18 7.08 -3.06
N ASN A 42 4.39 7.31 -1.76
CA ASN A 42 3.80 8.45 -1.06
C ASN A 42 4.55 9.76 -1.42
N ASP A 43 4.13 10.88 -0.84
CA ASP A 43 4.74 12.21 -1.06
C ASP A 43 6.24 12.30 -0.70
N ARG A 44 6.76 11.33 0.07
CA ARG A 44 8.19 11.25 0.44
C ARG A 44 8.99 10.29 -0.44
N GLY A 45 8.34 9.62 -1.39
CA GLY A 45 8.96 8.60 -2.24
C GLY A 45 8.99 7.20 -1.62
N ASP A 46 8.35 6.96 -0.46
CA ASP A 46 8.33 5.63 0.14
C ASP A 46 7.30 4.75 -0.56
N THR A 47 7.69 3.52 -0.90
CA THR A 47 6.78 2.47 -1.36
C THR A 47 6.14 1.72 -0.19
N LEU A 48 5.10 0.93 -0.47
CA LEU A 48 4.49 0.02 0.51
C LEU A 48 5.53 -0.92 1.15
N LEU A 49 6.47 -1.44 0.33
CA LEU A 49 7.55 -2.31 0.78
C LEU A 49 8.51 -1.59 1.75
N ILE A 50 8.88 -0.34 1.43
CA ILE A 50 9.73 0.49 2.30
C ILE A 50 9.06 0.71 3.66
N LEU A 51 7.77 1.06 3.68
CA LEU A 51 7.04 1.31 4.91
C LEU A 51 6.93 0.04 5.77
N ALA A 52 6.56 -1.10 5.16
CA ALA A 52 6.47 -2.37 5.88
C ALA A 52 7.83 -2.80 6.47
N ALA A 53 8.91 -2.65 5.71
CA ALA A 53 10.26 -2.97 6.18
C ALA A 53 10.75 -2.02 7.28
N TYR A 54 10.52 -0.71 7.11
CA TYR A 54 10.92 0.33 8.07
C TYR A 54 10.24 0.14 9.43
N HIS A 55 8.97 -0.28 9.43
CA HIS A 55 8.20 -0.56 10.64
C HIS A 55 8.36 -2.00 11.18
N ALA A 56 9.29 -2.78 10.62
CA ALA A 56 9.60 -4.14 11.04
C ALA A 56 8.41 -5.12 10.97
N HIS A 57 7.66 -5.10 9.85
CA HIS A 57 6.55 -6.02 9.57
C HIS A 57 6.97 -7.13 8.58
N PRO A 58 7.69 -8.18 9.00
CA PRO A 58 8.25 -9.19 8.10
C PRO A 58 7.19 -9.98 7.34
N ALA A 59 6.02 -10.24 7.94
CA ALA A 59 4.92 -10.91 7.26
C ALA A 59 4.36 -10.08 6.10
N THR A 60 4.20 -8.77 6.31
CA THR A 60 3.75 -7.83 5.28
C THR A 60 4.79 -7.70 4.16
N VAL A 61 6.08 -7.62 4.52
CA VAL A 61 7.18 -7.62 3.55
C VAL A 61 7.14 -8.87 2.69
N ALA A 62 7.02 -10.05 3.30
CA ALA A 62 6.96 -11.31 2.56
C ALA A 62 5.76 -11.35 1.60
N ALA A 63 4.57 -10.94 2.06
CA ALA A 63 3.38 -10.89 1.23
C ALA A 63 3.58 -9.99 0.01
N LEU A 64 4.05 -8.75 0.22
CA LEU A 64 4.31 -7.77 -0.84
C LEU A 64 5.36 -8.25 -1.86
N LEU A 65 6.35 -9.03 -1.44
CA LEU A 65 7.35 -9.61 -2.35
C LEU A 65 6.81 -10.77 -3.19
N THR A 66 5.71 -11.40 -2.76
CA THR A 66 5.05 -12.48 -3.49
C THR A 66 3.91 -12.01 -4.37
N SER A 67 3.43 -10.78 -4.16
CA SER A 67 2.45 -10.11 -5.02
C SER A 67 3.06 -9.81 -6.39
N ARG A 68 2.33 -10.10 -7.48
CA ARG A 68 2.79 -9.90 -8.87
C ARG A 68 2.33 -8.58 -9.47
#